data_AF-A0A9J7FVQ3-F1
#
_entry.id   AF-A0A9J7FVQ3-F1
#
_cell.length_a   1.000
_cell.length_b   1.000
_cell.length_c   1.000
_cell.angle_alpha   90.00
_cell.angle_beta   90.00
_cell.angle_gamma   90.00
#
_symmetry.space_group_name_H-M   'P 1'
#
loop_
_entity.id
_entity.type
_entity.pdbx_description
1 polymer ?
#
loop_
_entity_poly.entity_id
_entity_poly.type
_entity_poly.pdbx_seq_one_letter_code
_entity_poly.pdbx_strand_id
1 'polypeptide(L)'
;MPGMVLFGRRWSLASDDLVFPGSFELFLRVLSWIASLTLYLVHRRKLDCPGGVLLSTYLIVLLVLLAVIICTVLAMVCVSMRGTICNPGPRKSMAKLLYVRLALFLPEMVWASLGAIWVAKGIQCDKTVLIGIMTTVIVRTQTWCPVILQQALPYSTSNRTISTTAWSLRRSSPTFQGSLSCRSRETEYDAVEEDQHNCHFASILKTTGLQYRDFIHISFHDKVYELPFIVVLDHRKEAVVVAVRGTMSVQDVLTDLSAESENLELDIELQDCVAHKGIAQAARYVYHRLVNDGILSQAFSVAPEYRLVLVGHSLGAGAAALLAIMLRRTYPQVRAYAFSPPRGLLSKSLYEYSKDFIVSLILGMDVIPRLSVTNMEDLKRRILRVIANCNKPKYKILLHGCWYGLFGGSPDNSPTELDESNQRALTQPLLGEQSLLTRCSPGYSPSDSPLDSPTKYPTLYPPGRIIHLEEESGSGRFGCCSAARYRARWAHEAEFGKILIGPKMLTDHLPNILNQALDKVVADRTACVSCPGQGGSHAAVA
;
A
#
# COMPACT_ATOMS: atom_id res chain seq x y z
N MET A 1 1.11 3.48 19.24
CA MET A 1 0.08 3.54 20.30
C MET A 1 0.54 2.69 21.47
N PRO A 2 0.28 3.05 22.73
CA PRO A 2 0.72 2.24 23.85
C PRO A 2 -0.04 0.91 23.87
N GLY A 3 0.68 -0.19 23.66
CA GLY A 3 0.14 -1.55 23.79
C GLY A 3 -0.36 -1.83 25.20
N MET A 4 -1.40 -2.67 25.32
CA MET A 4 -2.02 -3.03 26.60
C MET A 4 -1.11 -3.93 27.42
N VAL A 5 -1.11 -3.80 28.75
CA VAL A 5 -0.36 -4.70 29.64
C VAL A 5 -1.34 -5.68 30.29
N LEU A 6 -1.18 -6.96 30.00
CA LEU A 6 -1.97 -8.06 30.55
C LEU A 6 -1.01 -9.15 31.03
N PHE A 7 -1.27 -9.73 32.20
CA PHE A 7 -0.41 -10.76 32.82
C PHE A 7 1.06 -10.35 32.96
N GLY A 8 1.33 -9.06 33.23
CA GLY A 8 2.68 -8.53 33.33
C GLY A 8 3.45 -8.43 32.01
N ARG A 9 2.81 -8.71 30.86
CA ARG A 9 3.40 -8.57 29.51
C ARG A 9 2.70 -7.46 28.72
N ARG A 10 3.46 -6.74 27.89
CA ARG A 10 2.92 -5.74 26.97
C ARG A 10 2.54 -6.40 25.65
N TRP A 11 1.28 -6.25 25.26
CA TRP A 11 0.70 -6.80 24.03
C TRP A 11 0.71 -5.73 22.93
N SER A 12 0.82 -6.15 21.66
CA SER A 12 0.73 -5.27 20.49
C SER A 12 -0.69 -4.75 20.22
N LEU A 13 -1.70 -5.33 20.89
CA LEU A 13 -3.08 -4.85 20.82
C LEU A 13 -3.28 -3.59 21.68
N ALA A 14 -3.97 -2.59 21.11
CA ALA A 14 -4.47 -1.45 21.84
C ALA A 14 -5.89 -1.72 22.36
N SER A 15 -6.31 -1.00 23.41
CA SER A 15 -7.63 -1.17 24.03
C SER A 15 -8.80 -0.77 23.10
N ASP A 16 -8.54 0.16 22.18
CA ASP A 16 -9.46 0.65 21.16
C ASP A 16 -9.60 -0.30 19.95
N ASP A 17 -8.70 -1.29 19.79
CA ASP A 17 -8.83 -2.31 18.73
C ASP A 17 -9.96 -3.31 18.99
N LEU A 18 -10.43 -3.37 20.24
CA LEU A 18 -11.50 -4.29 20.67
C LEU A 18 -12.91 -3.85 20.27
N VAL A 19 -13.08 -2.64 19.70
CA VAL A 19 -14.40 -2.13 19.29
C VAL A 19 -15.04 -3.03 18.24
N PHE A 20 -14.34 -3.35 17.15
CA PHE A 20 -14.91 -4.14 16.04
C PHE A 20 -15.11 -5.62 16.39
N PRO A 21 -14.10 -6.34 16.94
CA PRO A 21 -14.30 -7.72 17.38
C PRO A 21 -15.39 -7.83 18.46
N GLY A 22 -15.40 -6.90 19.43
CA GLY A 22 -16.41 -6.87 20.48
C GLY A 22 -17.82 -6.57 19.96
N SER A 23 -17.97 -5.68 18.96
CA SER A 23 -19.27 -5.39 18.35
C SER A 23 -19.81 -6.57 17.55
N PHE A 24 -18.95 -7.27 16.80
CA PHE A 24 -19.32 -8.49 16.07
C PHE A 24 -19.70 -9.62 17.04
N GLU A 25 -18.93 -9.82 18.10
CA GLU A 25 -19.25 -10.78 19.15
C GLU A 25 -20.60 -10.44 19.81
N LEU A 26 -20.80 -9.18 20.21
CA LEU A 26 -22.04 -8.71 20.83
C LEU A 26 -23.26 -9.04 19.95
N PHE A 27 -23.18 -8.79 18.65
CA PHE A 27 -24.25 -9.10 17.71
C PHE A 27 -24.62 -10.59 17.71
N LEU A 28 -23.63 -11.48 17.59
CA LEU A 28 -23.85 -12.93 17.63
C LEU A 28 -24.44 -13.41 18.97
N ARG A 29 -23.98 -12.82 20.08
CA ARG A 29 -24.46 -13.16 21.43
C ARG A 29 -25.90 -12.71 21.66
N VAL A 30 -26.27 -11.51 21.21
CA VAL A 30 -27.66 -11.02 21.28
C VAL A 30 -28.59 -11.90 20.45
N LEU A 31 -28.21 -12.27 19.22
CA LEU A 31 -28.99 -13.20 18.40
C LEU A 31 -29.19 -14.55 19.10
N SER A 32 -28.13 -15.10 19.67
CA SER A 32 -28.18 -16.39 20.40
C SER A 32 -29.05 -16.31 21.66
N TRP A 33 -29.04 -15.17 22.35
CA TRP A 33 -29.89 -14.94 23.52
C TRP A 33 -31.37 -14.84 23.15
N ILE A 34 -31.70 -14.10 22.07
CA ILE A 34 -33.08 -14.02 21.55
C ILE A 34 -33.57 -15.40 21.10
N ALA A 35 -32.74 -16.18 20.40
CA ALA A 35 -33.07 -17.55 20.00
C ALA A 35 -33.32 -18.48 21.21
N SER A 36 -32.48 -18.37 22.25
CA SER A 36 -32.65 -19.15 23.49
C SER A 36 -33.90 -18.72 24.26
N LEU A 37 -34.21 -17.42 24.29
CA LEU A 37 -35.38 -16.87 24.96
C LEU A 37 -36.67 -17.28 24.26
N THR A 38 -36.71 -17.20 22.94
CA THR A 38 -37.85 -17.66 22.14
C THR A 38 -38.08 -19.15 22.30
N LEU A 39 -37.02 -19.97 22.29
CA LEU A 39 -37.11 -21.41 22.57
C LEU A 39 -37.73 -21.68 23.95
N TYR A 40 -37.24 -20.98 24.99
CA TYR A 40 -37.75 -21.10 26.35
C TYR A 40 -39.23 -20.70 26.46
N LEU A 41 -39.63 -19.56 25.89
CA LEU A 41 -41.01 -19.06 25.97
C LEU A 41 -42.00 -19.96 25.23
N VAL A 42 -41.64 -20.46 24.04
CA VAL A 42 -42.50 -21.34 23.24
C VAL A 42 -42.70 -22.69 23.92
N HIS A 43 -41.67 -23.23 24.57
CA HIS A 43 -41.70 -24.57 25.15
C HIS A 43 -42.00 -24.58 26.65
N ARG A 44 -42.08 -23.43 27.34
CA ARG A 44 -42.41 -23.35 28.77
C ARG A 44 -43.68 -24.12 29.16
N ARG A 45 -44.64 -24.28 28.23
CA ARG A 45 -45.89 -25.02 28.42
C ARG A 45 -45.89 -26.47 27.89
N LYS A 46 -44.84 -26.90 27.19
CA LYS A 46 -44.72 -28.22 26.52
C LYS A 46 -43.64 -29.12 27.13
N LEU A 47 -43.02 -28.71 28.22
CA LEU A 47 -41.89 -29.41 28.86
C LEU A 47 -42.32 -30.51 29.86
N ASP A 48 -43.54 -31.04 29.75
CA ASP A 48 -44.04 -32.13 30.60
C ASP A 48 -43.50 -33.51 30.13
N CYS A 49 -42.18 -33.67 30.17
CA CYS A 49 -41.45 -34.91 29.88
C CYS A 49 -40.61 -35.31 31.10
N PRO A 50 -40.19 -36.59 31.25
CA PRO A 50 -39.38 -37.09 32.38
C PRO A 50 -37.94 -36.52 32.50
N GLY A 51 -37.70 -35.31 31.97
CA GLY A 51 -36.49 -34.51 32.12
C GLY A 51 -36.72 -33.00 31.92
N GLY A 52 -37.98 -32.55 31.89
CA GLY A 52 -38.35 -31.15 31.59
C GLY A 52 -37.90 -30.13 32.63
N VAL A 53 -37.89 -30.52 33.91
CA VAL A 53 -37.37 -29.67 35.00
C VAL A 53 -35.88 -29.40 34.80
N LEU A 54 -35.10 -30.43 34.46
CA LEU A 54 -33.67 -30.32 34.21
C LEU A 54 -33.38 -29.44 32.98
N LEU A 55 -34.15 -29.61 31.91
CA LEU A 55 -34.07 -28.78 30.69
C LEU A 55 -34.44 -27.31 30.95
N SER A 56 -35.49 -27.07 31.72
CA SER A 56 -35.92 -25.72 32.11
C SER A 56 -34.84 -25.03 32.95
N THR A 57 -34.27 -25.73 33.94
CA THR A 57 -33.13 -25.22 34.71
C THR A 57 -31.90 -24.95 33.84
N TYR A 58 -31.65 -25.81 32.84
CA TYR A 58 -30.55 -25.63 31.89
C TYR A 58 -30.69 -24.34 31.07
N LEU A 59 -31.87 -24.12 30.50
CA LEU A 59 -32.18 -22.94 29.68
C LEU A 59 -32.20 -21.65 30.50
N ILE A 60 -32.70 -21.67 31.74
CA ILE A 60 -32.71 -20.50 32.62
C ILE A 60 -31.28 -20.06 32.95
N VAL A 61 -30.42 -21.00 33.38
CA VAL A 61 -29.01 -20.67 33.69
C VAL A 61 -28.27 -20.23 32.42
N LEU A 62 -28.55 -20.84 31.27
CA LEU A 62 -27.99 -20.42 29.98
C LEU A 62 -28.37 -18.97 29.63
N LEU A 63 -29.64 -18.58 29.81
CA LEU A 63 -30.12 -17.23 29.56
C LEU A 63 -29.48 -16.20 30.50
N VAL A 64 -29.36 -16.52 31.79
CA VAL A 64 -28.69 -15.66 32.78
C VAL A 64 -27.21 -15.50 32.43
N LEU A 65 -26.52 -16.59 32.14
CA LEU A 65 -25.10 -16.58 31.79
C LEU A 65 -24.84 -15.78 30.51
N LEU A 66 -25.67 -15.94 29.48
CA LEU A 66 -25.59 -15.16 28.24
C LEU A 66 -25.87 -13.67 28.49
N ALA A 67 -26.85 -13.32 29.32
CA ALA A 67 -27.16 -11.93 29.66
C ALA A 67 -25.96 -11.25 30.36
N VAL A 68 -25.32 -11.93 31.32
CA VAL A 68 -24.12 -11.42 32.00
C VAL A 68 -22.99 -11.21 31.00
N ILE A 69 -22.74 -12.17 30.10
CA ILE A 69 -21.72 -12.05 29.05
C ILE A 69 -22.02 -10.86 28.12
N ILE A 70 -23.26 -10.73 27.64
CA ILE A 70 -23.70 -9.61 26.79
C ILE A 70 -23.43 -8.27 27.49
N CYS A 71 -23.79 -8.13 28.77
CA CYS A 71 -23.50 -6.93 29.54
C CYS A 71 -22.01 -6.63 29.63
N THR A 72 -21.16 -7.66 29.84
CA THR A 72 -19.70 -7.45 29.88
C THR A 72 -19.10 -7.08 28.53
N VAL A 73 -19.53 -7.71 27.43
CA VAL A 73 -19.07 -7.39 26.07
C VAL A 73 -19.54 -5.99 25.67
N LEU A 74 -20.78 -5.62 26.00
CA LEU A 74 -21.30 -4.26 25.81
C LEU A 74 -20.45 -3.24 26.59
N ALA A 75 -20.11 -3.52 27.84
CA ALA A 75 -19.23 -2.66 28.63
C ALA A 75 -17.84 -2.53 28.00
N MET A 76 -17.28 -3.63 27.46
CA MET A 76 -16.01 -3.60 26.73
C MET A 76 -16.09 -2.72 25.49
N VAL A 77 -17.13 -2.86 24.66
CA VAL A 77 -17.34 -2.01 23.47
C VAL A 77 -17.51 -0.55 23.88
N CYS A 78 -18.32 -0.26 24.90
CA CYS A 78 -18.53 1.10 25.40
C CYS A 78 -17.24 1.74 25.93
N VAL A 79 -16.39 1.00 26.62
CA VAL A 79 -15.12 1.51 27.15
C VAL A 79 -14.06 1.60 26.05
N SER A 80 -14.01 0.68 25.09
CA SER A 80 -13.06 0.73 23.97
C SER A 80 -13.32 1.90 23.03
N MET A 81 -14.58 2.35 22.93
CA MET A 81 -14.97 3.55 22.16
C MET A 81 -14.55 4.88 22.82
N ARG A 82 -14.13 4.89 24.09
CA ARG A 82 -13.81 6.13 24.81
C ARG A 82 -12.38 6.59 24.59
N GLY A 83 -12.18 7.91 24.65
CA GLY A 83 -10.86 8.55 24.57
C GLY A 83 -10.34 8.74 23.14
N THR A 84 -9.08 9.14 23.03
CA THR A 84 -8.42 9.46 21.74
C THR A 84 -7.30 8.48 21.45
N ILE A 85 -6.67 8.57 20.27
CA ILE A 85 -5.55 7.70 19.90
C ILE A 85 -4.37 7.82 20.89
N CYS A 86 -4.05 9.04 21.33
CA CYS A 86 -2.92 9.32 22.21
C CYS A 86 -3.26 9.35 23.70
N ASN A 87 -4.54 9.46 24.08
CA ASN A 87 -4.96 9.48 25.48
C ASN A 87 -5.73 8.17 25.84
N PRO A 88 -5.04 7.15 26.40
CA PRO A 88 -5.67 5.92 26.86
C PRO A 88 -6.34 6.06 28.24
N GLY A 89 -6.28 7.23 28.90
CA GLY A 89 -6.79 7.44 30.26
C GLY A 89 -8.24 6.96 30.47
N PRO A 90 -9.19 7.30 29.59
CA PRO A 90 -10.58 6.83 29.67
C PRO A 90 -10.75 5.30 29.52
N ARG A 91 -9.72 4.61 29.01
CA ARG A 91 -9.72 3.16 28.73
C ARG A 91 -8.98 2.34 29.80
N LYS A 92 -8.57 2.95 30.93
CA LYS A 92 -7.86 2.25 32.02
C LYS A 92 -8.63 1.05 32.58
N SER A 93 -9.96 1.07 32.54
CA SER A 93 -10.79 -0.05 32.99
C SER A 93 -10.81 -1.26 32.03
N MET A 94 -10.25 -1.12 30.81
CA MET A 94 -10.27 -2.19 29.81
C MET A 94 -9.58 -3.46 30.30
N ALA A 95 -8.42 -3.32 30.95
CA ALA A 95 -7.69 -4.47 31.50
C ALA A 95 -8.54 -5.23 32.54
N LYS A 96 -9.29 -4.51 33.40
CA LYS A 96 -10.19 -5.13 34.38
C LYS A 96 -11.33 -5.89 33.69
N LEU A 97 -11.93 -5.29 32.67
CA LEU A 97 -13.00 -5.94 31.89
C LEU A 97 -12.52 -7.20 31.17
N LEU A 98 -11.29 -7.21 30.65
CA LEU A 98 -10.69 -8.39 30.04
C LEU A 98 -10.46 -9.52 31.06
N TYR A 99 -10.02 -9.22 32.29
CA TYR A 99 -9.94 -10.22 33.35
C TYR A 99 -11.31 -10.77 33.74
N VAL A 100 -12.33 -9.91 33.83
CA VAL A 100 -13.72 -10.35 34.08
C VAL A 100 -14.22 -11.24 32.94
N ARG A 101 -13.95 -10.88 31.68
CA ARG A 101 -14.32 -11.70 30.52
C ARG A 101 -13.64 -13.07 30.56
N LEU A 102 -12.36 -13.11 30.92
CA LEU A 102 -11.61 -14.36 31.09
C LEU A 102 -12.18 -15.21 32.22
N ALA A 103 -12.58 -14.62 33.33
CA ALA A 103 -13.21 -15.36 34.43
C ALA A 103 -14.57 -15.94 34.02
N LEU A 104 -15.38 -15.17 33.26
CA LEU A 104 -16.67 -15.62 32.73
C LEU A 104 -16.54 -16.71 31.66
N PHE A 105 -15.36 -16.88 31.06
CA PHE A 105 -15.10 -17.94 30.09
C PHE A 105 -15.18 -19.34 30.71
N LEU A 106 -14.78 -19.52 31.97
CA LEU A 106 -14.81 -20.82 32.65
C LEU A 106 -16.23 -21.38 32.85
N PRO A 107 -17.19 -20.65 33.47
CA PRO A 107 -18.57 -21.14 33.57
C PRO A 107 -19.21 -21.29 32.20
N GLU A 108 -18.81 -20.45 31.23
CA GLU A 108 -19.26 -20.57 29.85
C GLU A 108 -18.86 -21.91 29.22
N MET A 109 -17.61 -22.33 29.41
CA MET A 109 -17.09 -23.63 28.97
C MET A 109 -17.78 -24.79 29.66
N VAL A 110 -17.91 -24.75 30.98
CA VAL A 110 -18.56 -25.83 31.76
C VAL A 110 -20.00 -26.01 31.29
N TRP A 111 -20.75 -24.93 31.11
CA TRP A 111 -22.16 -25.00 30.70
C TRP A 111 -22.34 -25.47 29.25
N ALA A 112 -21.42 -25.11 28.36
CA ALA A 112 -21.41 -25.60 26.98
C ALA A 112 -21.11 -27.11 26.92
N SER A 113 -20.12 -27.58 27.68
CA SER A 113 -19.77 -29.00 27.78
C SER A 113 -20.90 -29.84 28.37
N LEU A 114 -21.56 -29.35 29.43
CA LEU A 114 -22.75 -30.00 29.99
C LEU A 114 -23.87 -30.11 28.95
N GLY A 115 -24.11 -29.06 28.16
CA GLY A 115 -25.06 -29.08 27.06
C GLY A 115 -24.72 -30.13 26.00
N ALA A 116 -23.46 -30.21 25.57
CA ALA A 116 -23.00 -31.19 24.58
C ALA A 116 -23.14 -32.64 25.07
N ILE A 117 -22.73 -32.91 26.32
CA ILE A 117 -22.88 -34.24 26.96
C ILE A 117 -24.35 -34.61 27.07
N TRP A 118 -25.20 -33.65 27.43
CA TRP A 118 -26.63 -33.86 27.60
C TRP A 118 -27.34 -34.17 26.28
N VAL A 119 -26.91 -33.54 25.17
CA VAL A 119 -27.38 -33.92 23.82
C VAL A 119 -26.86 -35.31 23.42
N ALA A 120 -25.58 -35.61 23.66
CA ALA A 120 -25.00 -36.91 23.31
C ALA A 120 -25.68 -38.09 24.03
N LYS A 121 -26.27 -37.85 25.22
CA LYS A 121 -27.02 -38.85 25.98
C LYS A 121 -28.47 -39.07 25.52
N GLY A 122 -28.97 -38.32 24.54
CA GLY A 122 -30.20 -38.64 23.79
C GLY A 122 -31.47 -38.76 24.63
N ILE A 123 -31.89 -37.68 25.31
CA ILE A 123 -33.14 -37.67 26.09
C ILE A 123 -34.36 -37.56 25.18
N GLN A 124 -35.42 -38.29 25.50
CA GLN A 124 -36.73 -38.29 24.82
C GLN A 124 -37.51 -36.98 25.06
N CYS A 125 -37.01 -35.87 24.54
CA CYS A 125 -37.77 -34.64 24.36
C CYS A 125 -38.05 -34.42 22.87
N ASP A 126 -39.03 -33.57 22.55
CA ASP A 126 -39.42 -33.22 21.18
C ASP A 126 -38.19 -32.83 20.32
N LYS A 127 -38.10 -33.41 19.11
CA LYS A 127 -36.95 -33.29 18.20
C LYS A 127 -36.62 -31.82 17.87
N THR A 128 -37.62 -30.96 17.89
CA THR A 128 -37.48 -29.51 17.65
C THR A 128 -36.62 -28.81 18.72
N VAL A 129 -36.77 -29.19 19.99
CA VAL A 129 -35.99 -28.60 21.09
C VAL A 129 -34.55 -29.10 21.07
N LEU A 130 -34.36 -30.39 20.75
CA LEU A 130 -33.04 -30.99 20.62
C LEU A 130 -32.23 -30.37 19.47
N ILE A 131 -32.87 -30.09 18.32
CA ILE A 131 -32.26 -29.39 17.18
C ILE A 131 -31.91 -27.94 17.55
N GLY A 132 -32.80 -27.24 18.28
CA GLY A 132 -32.52 -25.88 18.79
C GLY A 132 -31.32 -25.83 19.74
N ILE A 133 -31.21 -26.79 20.66
CA ILE A 133 -30.07 -26.86 21.58
C ILE A 133 -28.79 -27.25 20.83
N MET A 134 -28.86 -28.19 19.89
CA MET A 134 -27.72 -28.56 19.05
C MET A 134 -27.18 -27.40 18.22
N THR A 135 -28.06 -26.65 17.57
CA THR A 135 -27.65 -25.46 16.79
C THR A 135 -26.99 -24.41 17.69
N THR A 136 -27.53 -24.15 18.88
CA THR A 136 -26.88 -23.22 19.83
C THR A 136 -25.53 -23.72 20.34
N VAL A 137 -25.38 -25.02 20.63
CA VAL A 137 -24.11 -25.62 21.07
C VAL A 137 -23.07 -25.66 19.95
N ILE A 138 -23.48 -25.94 18.71
CA ILE A 138 -22.59 -25.96 17.52
C ILE A 138 -22.12 -24.54 17.18
N VAL A 139 -23.04 -23.57 17.12
CA VAL A 139 -22.68 -22.16 16.87
C VAL A 139 -21.77 -21.64 17.97
N ARG A 140 -22.03 -22.02 19.24
CA ARG A 140 -21.13 -21.70 20.34
C ARG A 140 -19.78 -22.33 20.04
N THR A 141 -19.65 -23.66 20.01
CA THR A 141 -18.37 -24.42 19.83
C THR A 141 -17.54 -23.97 18.62
N GLN A 142 -18.16 -23.59 17.50
CA GLN A 142 -17.45 -23.05 16.33
C GLN A 142 -16.83 -21.66 16.55
N THR A 143 -17.40 -20.82 17.41
CA THR A 143 -16.77 -19.52 17.77
C THR A 143 -15.55 -19.67 18.69
N TRP A 144 -15.36 -20.82 19.37
CA TRP A 144 -14.22 -21.06 20.29
C TRP A 144 -12.97 -21.55 19.59
N CYS A 145 -13.14 -22.39 18.56
CA CYS A 145 -12.03 -23.04 17.88
C CYS A 145 -11.00 -22.04 17.28
N PRO A 146 -11.40 -20.92 16.65
CA PRO A 146 -10.45 -19.93 16.18
C PRO A 146 -9.86 -19.06 17.31
N VAL A 147 -10.64 -18.70 18.34
CA VAL A 147 -10.19 -17.78 19.40
C VAL A 147 -9.14 -18.42 20.32
N ILE A 148 -9.27 -19.71 20.64
CA ILE A 148 -8.25 -20.44 21.42
C ILE A 148 -7.00 -20.70 20.56
N LEU A 149 -7.15 -21.06 19.27
CA LEU A 149 -5.98 -21.22 18.38
C LEU A 149 -5.19 -19.91 18.21
N GLN A 150 -5.89 -18.76 18.19
CA GLN A 150 -5.27 -17.46 17.94
C GLN A 150 -4.73 -16.80 19.22
N GLN A 151 -5.18 -17.23 20.42
CA GLN A 151 -4.70 -16.76 21.72
C GLN A 151 -3.70 -17.70 22.43
N ALA A 152 -3.65 -18.99 22.07
CA ALA A 152 -2.73 -19.98 22.64
C ALA A 152 -1.37 -20.06 21.93
N LEU A 153 -1.22 -19.46 20.74
CA LEU A 153 0.08 -19.28 20.12
C LEU A 153 0.73 -18.02 20.71
N PRO A 154 1.82 -18.12 21.50
CA PRO A 154 2.70 -16.98 21.64
C PRO A 154 3.13 -16.62 20.21
N TYR A 155 2.83 -15.40 19.76
CA TYR A 155 3.52 -14.82 18.62
C TYR A 155 4.98 -14.70 19.06
N SER A 156 5.71 -15.81 18.89
CA SER A 156 7.15 -15.85 18.95
C SER A 156 7.63 -14.87 17.90
N THR A 157 8.36 -13.85 18.34
CA THR A 157 9.16 -13.00 17.48
C THR A 157 10.25 -13.86 16.86
N SER A 158 9.89 -14.64 15.85
CA SER A 158 10.80 -15.21 14.88
C SER A 158 10.39 -14.62 13.54
N ASN A 159 11.32 -13.90 12.93
CA ASN A 159 11.25 -13.44 11.55
C ASN A 159 10.75 -14.57 10.66
N ARG A 160 9.48 -14.53 10.27
CA ARG A 160 8.94 -15.26 9.14
C ARG A 160 8.16 -14.28 8.29
N THR A 161 8.80 -13.89 7.19
CA THR A 161 8.22 -13.76 5.86
C THR A 161 6.79 -14.34 5.80
N ILE A 162 5.80 -13.46 5.81
CA ILE A 162 4.42 -13.82 5.54
C ILE A 162 4.32 -13.97 4.02
N SER A 163 4.33 -15.21 3.56
CA SER A 163 3.78 -15.56 2.26
C SER A 163 2.29 -15.26 2.27
N THR A 164 1.89 -14.21 1.56
CA THR A 164 0.50 -13.86 1.30
C THR A 164 -0.06 -14.76 0.20
N THR A 165 -0.38 -16.00 0.57
CA THR A 165 -1.39 -16.79 -0.17
C THR A 165 -2.73 -16.65 0.54
N ALA A 166 -3.80 -16.51 -0.26
CA ALA A 166 -5.22 -16.46 0.11
C ALA A 166 -5.81 -15.10 0.54
N TRP A 167 -5.96 -14.19 -0.43
CA TRP A 167 -7.18 -13.36 -0.57
C TRP A 167 -7.63 -13.38 -2.03
N SER A 168 -8.15 -14.52 -2.47
CA SER A 168 -8.92 -14.61 -3.72
C SER A 168 -10.33 -14.06 -3.48
N LEU A 169 -10.47 -12.72 -3.50
CA LEU A 169 -11.77 -12.08 -3.64
C LEU A 169 -12.17 -12.11 -5.11
N ARG A 170 -13.06 -13.06 -5.37
CA ARG A 170 -13.93 -13.24 -6.53
C ARG A 170 -14.40 -11.88 -7.09
N ARG A 171 -13.75 -11.42 -8.17
CA ARG A 171 -14.26 -10.35 -9.03
C ARG A 171 -14.90 -11.02 -10.24
N SER A 172 -16.22 -11.12 -10.19
CA SER A 172 -17.08 -11.52 -11.29
C SER A 172 -17.11 -10.43 -12.36
N SER A 173 -16.53 -10.72 -13.52
CA SER A 173 -16.75 -10.05 -14.80
C SER A 173 -16.74 -11.13 -15.90
N PRO A 174 -17.49 -10.94 -17.00
CA PRO A 174 -18.09 -12.03 -17.75
C PRO A 174 -17.06 -12.85 -18.54
N THR A 175 -17.33 -14.15 -18.58
CA THR A 175 -16.71 -15.16 -19.42
C THR A 175 -16.68 -14.70 -20.88
N PHE A 176 -15.49 -14.36 -21.38
CA PHE A 176 -15.15 -14.58 -22.79
C PHE A 176 -14.15 -15.74 -22.82
N GLN A 177 -14.69 -16.92 -23.08
CA GLN A 177 -14.00 -18.19 -23.06
C GLN A 177 -13.19 -18.32 -24.36
N GLY A 178 -11.89 -18.03 -24.28
CA GLY A 178 -10.92 -18.24 -25.35
C GLY A 178 -9.64 -18.80 -24.77
N SER A 179 -9.63 -20.11 -24.49
CA SER A 179 -8.43 -20.86 -24.13
C SER A 179 -7.47 -20.86 -25.31
N LEU A 180 -6.36 -20.09 -25.23
CA LEU A 180 -5.17 -20.38 -26.02
C LEU A 180 -4.20 -21.15 -25.14
N SER A 181 -4.29 -22.48 -25.25
CA SER A 181 -3.25 -23.40 -24.81
C SER A 181 -2.00 -23.15 -25.67
N CYS A 182 -0.95 -22.61 -25.07
CA CYS A 182 0.34 -22.42 -25.73
C CYS A 182 1.02 -23.78 -25.92
N ARG A 183 0.94 -24.34 -27.14
CA ARG A 183 1.80 -25.45 -27.57
C ARG A 183 3.21 -24.93 -27.84
N SER A 184 4.21 -25.60 -27.28
CA SER A 184 5.62 -25.40 -27.57
C SER A 184 5.91 -25.63 -29.05
N ARG A 185 6.50 -24.62 -29.70
CA ARG A 185 7.19 -24.78 -30.97
C ARG A 185 8.59 -24.24 -30.75
N GLU A 186 9.54 -25.14 -30.56
CA GLU A 186 10.96 -24.82 -30.48
C GLU A 186 11.39 -24.27 -31.83
N THR A 187 11.79 -22.99 -31.85
CA THR A 187 12.66 -22.44 -32.88
C THR A 187 13.84 -21.83 -32.13
N GLU A 188 14.96 -22.52 -32.26
CA GLU A 188 16.27 -22.19 -31.71
C GLU A 188 16.75 -20.85 -32.29
N TYR A 189 16.86 -19.84 -31.43
CA TYR A 189 17.49 -18.56 -31.73
C TYR A 189 18.24 -18.11 -30.46
N ASP A 190 19.56 -17.96 -30.55
CA ASP A 190 20.54 -17.76 -29.46
C ASP A 190 20.41 -16.45 -28.63
N ALA A 191 19.35 -15.65 -28.81
CA ALA A 191 19.21 -14.32 -28.21
C ALA A 191 18.39 -14.28 -26.88
N VAL A 192 17.84 -15.42 -26.44
CA VAL A 192 16.94 -15.47 -25.28
C VAL A 192 17.58 -16.31 -24.17
N GLU A 193 18.07 -15.66 -23.11
CA GLU A 193 18.46 -16.35 -21.88
C GLU A 193 17.20 -16.94 -21.21
N GLU A 194 17.30 -18.20 -20.77
CA GLU A 194 16.23 -19.11 -20.32
C GLU A 194 14.97 -18.45 -19.71
N ASP A 195 13.92 -18.25 -20.52
CA ASP A 195 12.56 -17.98 -20.03
C ASP A 195 11.90 -19.32 -19.72
N GLN A 196 11.83 -19.69 -18.43
CA GLN A 196 11.07 -20.86 -18.01
C GLN A 196 9.59 -20.58 -18.35
N HIS A 197 9.12 -21.15 -19.48
CA HIS A 197 7.76 -21.16 -20.05
C HIS A 197 7.42 -20.17 -21.20
N ASN A 198 8.33 -19.37 -21.76
CA ASN A 198 8.10 -18.47 -22.93
C ASN A 198 6.91 -17.47 -22.83
N CYS A 199 6.21 -17.41 -21.70
CA CYS A 199 5.02 -16.60 -21.52
C CYS A 199 5.34 -15.11 -21.37
N HIS A 200 6.49 -14.78 -20.75
CA HIS A 200 6.91 -13.40 -20.58
C HIS A 200 7.23 -12.77 -21.93
N PHE A 201 8.02 -13.47 -22.73
CA PHE A 201 8.41 -12.99 -24.06
C PHE A 201 7.23 -12.85 -25.03
N ALA A 202 6.30 -13.80 -25.06
CA ALA A 202 5.09 -13.69 -25.89
C ALA A 202 4.22 -12.47 -25.53
N SER A 203 4.15 -12.10 -24.24
CA SER A 203 3.42 -10.90 -23.81
C SER A 203 4.11 -9.61 -24.27
N ILE A 204 5.45 -9.58 -24.27
CA ILE A 204 6.24 -8.44 -24.71
C ILE A 204 6.00 -8.21 -26.21
N LEU A 205 6.13 -9.25 -27.03
CA LEU A 205 5.86 -9.18 -28.48
C LEU A 205 4.45 -8.64 -28.78
N LYS A 206 3.43 -9.14 -28.06
CA LYS A 206 2.05 -8.71 -28.26
C LYS A 206 1.83 -7.25 -27.85
N THR A 207 2.52 -6.76 -26.83
CA THR A 207 2.35 -5.42 -26.28
C THR A 207 3.13 -4.37 -27.08
N THR A 208 4.35 -4.69 -27.51
CA THR A 208 5.21 -3.75 -28.24
C THR A 208 4.92 -3.74 -29.74
N GLY A 209 4.38 -4.83 -30.29
CA GLY A 209 4.22 -5.00 -31.74
C GLY A 209 5.56 -5.15 -32.49
N LEU A 210 6.65 -5.37 -31.77
CA LEU A 210 7.97 -5.66 -32.35
C LEU A 210 8.06 -7.10 -32.84
N GLN A 211 8.98 -7.34 -33.76
CA GLN A 211 9.27 -8.67 -34.30
C GLN A 211 10.42 -9.32 -33.53
N TYR A 212 10.50 -10.65 -33.58
CA TYR A 212 11.55 -11.41 -32.89
C TYR A 212 12.96 -10.91 -33.21
N ARG A 213 13.21 -10.59 -34.49
CA ARG A 213 14.51 -10.10 -34.99
C ARG A 213 14.92 -8.73 -34.45
N ASP A 214 13.98 -7.99 -33.88
CA ASP A 214 14.23 -6.66 -33.34
C ASP A 214 14.84 -6.76 -31.92
N PHE A 215 14.85 -7.94 -31.29
CA PHE A 215 15.42 -8.16 -29.96
C PHE A 215 16.90 -8.60 -30.06
N ILE A 216 17.79 -7.84 -29.43
CA ILE A 216 19.21 -8.18 -29.31
C ILE A 216 19.46 -9.01 -28.04
N HIS A 217 18.83 -8.62 -26.93
CA HIS A 217 19.02 -9.29 -25.65
C HIS A 217 17.80 -9.14 -24.74
N ILE A 218 17.55 -10.18 -23.94
CA ILE A 218 16.49 -10.22 -22.94
C ILE A 218 17.02 -10.91 -21.70
N SER A 219 16.98 -10.22 -20.56
CA SER A 219 17.32 -10.77 -19.25
C SER A 219 16.11 -10.75 -18.32
N PHE A 220 15.81 -11.92 -17.75
CA PHE A 220 14.76 -12.10 -16.74
C PHE A 220 15.31 -12.24 -15.31
N HIS A 221 16.62 -12.01 -15.12
CA HIS A 221 17.27 -12.11 -13.81
C HIS A 221 16.73 -11.04 -12.86
N ASP A 222 16.03 -11.48 -11.81
CA ASP A 222 15.41 -10.63 -10.79
C ASP A 222 15.94 -11.05 -9.41
N LYS A 223 17.11 -10.51 -9.03
CA LYS A 223 17.73 -10.69 -7.72
C LYS A 223 18.06 -9.31 -7.12
N VAL A 224 18.47 -9.28 -5.86
CA VAL A 224 18.89 -8.03 -5.20
C VAL A 224 20.02 -7.37 -6.02
N TYR A 225 19.79 -6.16 -6.51
CA TYR A 225 20.65 -5.39 -7.42
C TYR A 225 20.84 -5.94 -8.85
N GLU A 226 20.17 -7.03 -9.23
CA GLU A 226 20.14 -7.54 -10.60
C GLU A 226 18.80 -7.19 -11.22
N LEU A 227 18.76 -6.15 -12.07
CA LEU A 227 17.52 -5.71 -12.70
C LEU A 227 17.29 -6.43 -14.03
N PRO A 228 16.07 -6.95 -14.29
CA PRO A 228 15.69 -7.41 -15.61
C PRO A 228 15.72 -6.25 -16.62
N PHE A 229 16.24 -6.51 -17.82
CA PHE A 229 16.27 -5.52 -18.89
C PHE A 229 16.21 -6.18 -20.25
N ILE A 230 15.81 -5.40 -21.26
CA ILE A 230 15.81 -5.82 -22.66
C ILE A 230 16.55 -4.79 -23.51
N VAL A 231 17.15 -5.26 -24.60
CA VAL A 231 17.79 -4.44 -25.64
C VAL A 231 17.10 -4.74 -26.97
N VAL A 232 16.49 -3.71 -27.54
CA VAL A 232 15.69 -3.83 -28.77
C VAL A 232 16.04 -2.75 -29.79
N LEU A 233 15.87 -3.05 -31.07
CA LEU A 233 16.02 -2.13 -32.18
C LEU A 233 14.65 -1.54 -32.55
N ASP A 234 14.47 -0.24 -32.32
CA ASP A 234 13.30 0.49 -32.82
C ASP A 234 13.65 1.11 -34.18
N HIS A 235 13.30 0.38 -35.25
CA HIS A 235 13.52 0.82 -36.62
C HIS A 235 12.68 2.06 -37.00
N ARG A 236 11.56 2.35 -36.31
CA ARG A 236 10.73 3.53 -36.62
C ARG A 236 11.33 4.82 -36.08
N LYS A 237 12.11 4.72 -35.01
CA LYS A 237 12.76 5.86 -34.32
C LYS A 237 14.28 5.86 -34.47
N GLU A 238 14.82 4.94 -35.26
CA GLU A 238 16.25 4.72 -35.51
C GLU A 238 17.03 4.69 -34.19
N ALA A 239 16.58 3.84 -33.27
CA ALA A 239 17.10 3.81 -31.90
C ALA A 239 17.39 2.39 -31.42
N VAL A 240 18.53 2.23 -30.74
CA VAL A 240 18.78 1.09 -29.85
C VAL A 240 18.17 1.45 -28.50
N VAL A 241 17.13 0.72 -28.09
CA VAL A 241 16.39 0.97 -26.85
C VAL A 241 16.80 -0.06 -25.80
N VAL A 242 17.31 0.40 -24.66
CA VAL A 242 17.48 -0.42 -23.46
C VAL A 242 16.34 -0.09 -22.51
N ALA A 243 15.47 -1.06 -22.25
CA ALA A 243 14.38 -0.90 -21.29
C ALA A 243 14.69 -1.67 -20.00
N VAL A 244 14.84 -0.94 -18.90
CA VAL A 244 15.14 -1.51 -17.57
C VAL A 244 13.85 -1.62 -16.78
N ARG A 245 13.55 -2.82 -16.29
CA ARG A 245 12.38 -3.10 -15.47
C ARG A 245 12.60 -2.61 -14.04
N GLY A 246 11.58 -2.01 -13.44
CA GLY A 246 11.55 -1.74 -12.00
C GLY A 246 11.03 -2.92 -11.17
N THR A 247 10.96 -2.74 -9.85
CA THR A 247 10.48 -3.79 -8.94
C THR A 247 9.01 -4.14 -9.15
N MET A 248 8.65 -5.38 -8.83
CA MET A 248 7.31 -5.92 -9.06
C MET A 248 6.21 -5.35 -8.15
N SER A 249 6.55 -4.79 -6.99
CA SER A 249 5.61 -4.16 -6.08
C SER A 249 6.10 -2.81 -5.58
N VAL A 250 5.18 -1.86 -5.39
CA VAL A 250 5.44 -0.58 -4.72
C VAL A 250 5.91 -0.80 -3.27
N GLN A 251 5.47 -1.90 -2.64
CA GLN A 251 5.91 -2.27 -1.30
C GLN A 251 7.39 -2.66 -1.32
N ASP A 252 7.81 -3.43 -2.32
CA ASP A 252 9.21 -3.83 -2.50
C ASP A 252 10.09 -2.60 -2.74
N VAL A 253 9.63 -1.63 -3.56
CA VAL A 253 10.33 -0.34 -3.72
C VAL A 253 10.47 0.38 -2.38
N LEU A 254 9.42 0.46 -1.56
CA LEU A 254 9.48 1.14 -0.26
C LEU A 254 10.37 0.41 0.76
N THR A 255 10.48 -0.92 0.69
CA THR A 255 11.34 -1.72 1.58
C THR A 255 12.79 -1.81 1.11
N ASP A 256 13.04 -1.70 -0.20
CA ASP A 256 14.37 -1.83 -0.83
C ASP A 256 15.14 -0.51 -0.90
N LEU A 257 14.48 0.63 -0.68
CA LEU A 257 15.12 1.95 -0.62
C LEU A 257 15.97 2.08 0.66
N SER A 258 17.20 1.59 0.59
CA SER A 258 18.25 1.95 1.54
C SER A 258 18.56 3.44 1.43
N ALA A 259 18.54 4.16 2.55
CA ALA A 259 18.80 5.61 2.62
C ALA A 259 20.27 6.00 2.32
N GLU A 260 21.12 5.04 1.97
CA GLU A 260 22.53 5.26 1.72
C GLU A 260 22.79 5.83 0.32
N SER A 261 23.78 6.72 0.25
CA SER A 261 24.27 7.32 -0.98
C SER A 261 25.73 6.96 -1.20
N GLU A 262 26.14 6.86 -2.46
CA GLU A 262 27.52 6.56 -2.86
C GLU A 262 28.04 7.52 -3.92
N ASN A 263 29.35 7.66 -4.02
CA ASN A 263 29.99 8.42 -5.09
C ASN A 263 29.99 7.61 -6.39
N LEU A 264 29.63 8.28 -7.48
CA LEU A 264 29.79 7.78 -8.84
C LEU A 264 31.15 8.22 -9.37
N GLU A 265 31.99 7.24 -9.69
CA GLU A 265 33.24 7.46 -10.40
C GLU A 265 32.91 7.76 -11.87
N LEU A 266 32.89 9.05 -12.21
CA LEU A 266 32.66 9.53 -13.56
C LEU A 266 33.90 10.31 -14.00
N ASP A 267 34.35 10.07 -15.24
CA ASP A 267 35.45 10.83 -15.85
C ASP A 267 34.98 12.23 -16.32
N ILE A 268 34.38 12.99 -15.40
CA ILE A 268 33.81 14.32 -15.63
C ILE A 268 34.29 15.23 -14.49
N GLU A 269 34.69 16.46 -14.81
CA GLU A 269 35.10 17.48 -13.83
C GLU A 269 33.87 18.07 -13.08
N LEU A 270 33.12 17.21 -12.38
CA LEU A 270 31.93 17.59 -11.64
C LEU A 270 32.12 17.26 -10.15
N GLN A 271 31.98 18.28 -9.29
CA GLN A 271 32.01 18.08 -7.85
C GLN A 271 30.67 17.50 -7.36
N ASP A 272 30.71 16.75 -6.25
CA ASP A 272 29.52 16.16 -5.62
C ASP A 272 28.76 15.20 -6.56
N CYS A 273 29.42 14.16 -7.05
CA CYS A 273 28.82 13.12 -7.89
C CYS A 273 28.20 11.99 -7.05
N VAL A 274 27.24 12.31 -6.20
CA VAL A 274 26.60 11.34 -5.31
C VAL A 274 25.28 10.83 -5.88
N ALA A 275 25.01 9.52 -5.77
CA ALA A 275 23.72 8.94 -6.10
C ALA A 275 23.26 7.91 -5.06
N HIS A 276 21.99 7.50 -5.15
CA HIS A 276 21.44 6.45 -4.30
C HIS A 276 22.17 5.11 -4.48
N LYS A 277 22.73 4.57 -3.41
CA LYS A 277 23.62 3.39 -3.43
C LYS A 277 22.99 2.17 -4.10
N GLY A 278 21.81 1.75 -3.64
CA GLY A 278 21.16 0.55 -4.20
C GLY A 278 20.81 0.66 -5.68
N ILE A 279 20.36 1.84 -6.13
CA ILE A 279 20.01 2.07 -7.54
C ILE A 279 21.27 2.16 -8.40
N ALA A 280 22.35 2.74 -7.87
CA ALA A 280 23.62 2.84 -8.56
C ALA A 280 24.34 1.48 -8.67
N GLN A 281 24.24 0.61 -7.66
CA GLN A 281 24.67 -0.78 -7.76
C GLN A 281 23.89 -1.55 -8.85
N ALA A 282 22.56 -1.37 -8.88
CA ALA A 282 21.72 -1.98 -9.90
C ALA A 282 22.03 -1.47 -11.32
N ALA A 283 22.29 -0.16 -11.46
CA ALA A 283 22.73 0.43 -12.71
C ALA A 283 24.11 -0.11 -13.15
N ARG A 284 25.06 -0.29 -12.22
CA ARG A 284 26.37 -0.88 -12.55
C ARG A 284 26.26 -2.31 -13.05
N TYR A 285 25.38 -3.13 -12.46
CA TYR A 285 25.12 -4.48 -12.97
C TYR A 285 24.69 -4.46 -14.44
N VAL A 286 23.70 -3.64 -14.78
CA VAL A 286 23.23 -3.51 -16.16
C VAL A 286 24.33 -2.92 -17.06
N TYR A 287 25.11 -1.94 -16.59
CA TYR A 287 26.24 -1.37 -17.32
C TYR A 287 27.27 -2.46 -17.69
N HIS A 288 27.64 -3.32 -16.73
CA HIS A 288 28.57 -4.42 -16.98
C HIS A 288 28.03 -5.38 -18.05
N ARG A 289 26.75 -5.77 -17.99
CA ARG A 289 26.14 -6.60 -19.04
C ARG A 289 26.15 -5.90 -20.40
N LEU A 290 25.78 -4.62 -20.44
CA LEU A 290 25.69 -3.86 -21.69
C LEU A 290 27.04 -3.64 -22.38
N VAL A 291 28.09 -3.35 -21.59
CA VAL A 291 29.41 -2.95 -22.09
C VAL A 291 30.40 -4.11 -22.08
N ASN A 292 30.60 -4.78 -20.94
CA ASN A 292 31.63 -5.81 -20.79
C ASN A 292 31.26 -7.09 -21.55
N ASP A 293 29.98 -7.46 -21.56
CA ASP A 293 29.53 -8.65 -22.30
C ASP A 293 29.23 -8.33 -23.77
N GLY A 294 29.44 -7.08 -24.21
CA GLY A 294 29.34 -6.70 -25.62
C GLY A 294 27.91 -6.63 -26.18
N ILE A 295 26.88 -6.53 -25.34
CA ILE A 295 25.48 -6.47 -25.82
C ILE A 295 25.25 -5.20 -26.66
N LEU A 296 25.78 -4.04 -26.23
CA LEU A 296 25.66 -2.82 -27.01
C LEU A 296 26.51 -2.85 -28.29
N SER A 297 27.72 -3.43 -28.25
CA SER A 297 28.54 -3.55 -29.46
C SER A 297 27.87 -4.46 -30.49
N GLN A 298 27.22 -5.54 -30.05
CA GLN A 298 26.37 -6.36 -30.92
C GLN A 298 25.22 -5.55 -31.52
N ALA A 299 24.47 -4.78 -30.72
CA ALA A 299 23.37 -3.96 -31.22
C ALA A 299 23.83 -2.93 -32.27
N PHE A 300 24.93 -2.21 -32.01
CA PHE A 300 25.48 -1.21 -32.94
C PHE A 300 26.19 -1.82 -34.15
N SER A 301 26.61 -3.10 -34.10
CA SER A 301 27.09 -3.80 -35.30
C SER A 301 25.97 -4.03 -36.32
N VAL A 302 24.74 -4.23 -35.84
CA VAL A 302 23.54 -4.41 -36.68
C VAL A 302 23.01 -3.06 -37.16
N ALA A 303 23.00 -2.05 -36.29
CA ALA A 303 22.45 -0.72 -36.59
C ALA A 303 23.40 0.41 -36.12
N PRO A 304 24.47 0.72 -36.88
CA PRO A 304 25.52 1.65 -36.45
C PRO A 304 25.09 3.12 -36.40
N GLU A 305 24.08 3.51 -37.19
CA GLU A 305 23.58 4.90 -37.24
C GLU A 305 22.52 5.19 -36.16
N TYR A 306 22.08 4.18 -35.42
CA TYR A 306 20.99 4.34 -34.47
C TYR A 306 21.47 5.09 -33.21
N ARG A 307 20.56 5.82 -32.59
CA ARG A 307 20.86 6.50 -31.31
C ARG A 307 20.55 5.60 -30.12
N LEU A 308 21.29 5.77 -29.02
CA LEU A 308 21.01 5.05 -27.78
C LEU A 308 19.88 5.72 -26.98
N VAL A 309 18.85 4.96 -26.63
CA VAL A 309 17.74 5.41 -25.78
C VAL A 309 17.59 4.48 -24.59
N LEU A 310 17.58 5.03 -23.39
CA LEU A 310 17.38 4.31 -22.14
C LEU A 310 16.00 4.63 -21.59
N VAL A 311 15.24 3.61 -21.22
CA VAL A 311 13.90 3.79 -20.64
C VAL A 311 13.74 2.92 -19.40
N GLY A 312 12.91 3.37 -18.48
CA GLY A 312 12.57 2.58 -17.31
C GLY A 312 11.44 3.21 -16.52
N HIS A 313 10.79 2.41 -15.68
CA HIS A 313 9.74 2.85 -14.76
C HIS A 313 10.15 2.61 -13.31
N SER A 314 9.79 3.52 -12.40
CA SER A 314 10.05 3.40 -10.96
C SER A 314 11.54 3.21 -10.65
N LEU A 315 11.92 2.13 -9.94
CA LEU A 315 13.32 1.75 -9.72
C LEU A 315 14.12 1.65 -11.02
N GLY A 316 13.53 1.04 -12.06
CA GLY A 316 14.15 0.91 -13.38
C GLY A 316 14.34 2.26 -14.08
N ALA A 317 13.49 3.25 -13.79
CA ALA A 317 13.68 4.63 -14.27
C ALA A 317 14.91 5.29 -13.64
N GLY A 318 15.13 5.06 -12.34
CA GLY A 318 16.33 5.51 -11.64
C GLY A 318 17.59 4.84 -12.18
N ALA A 319 17.56 3.52 -12.41
CA ALA A 319 18.66 2.78 -12.99
C ALA A 319 18.95 3.24 -14.43
N ALA A 320 17.92 3.40 -15.27
CA ALA A 320 18.06 3.92 -16.64
C ALA A 320 18.66 5.34 -16.66
N ALA A 321 18.30 6.20 -15.71
CA ALA A 321 18.89 7.52 -15.59
C ALA A 321 20.38 7.49 -15.22
N LEU A 322 20.77 6.63 -14.28
CA LEU A 322 22.18 6.44 -13.90
C LEU A 322 23.01 5.81 -15.03
N LEU A 323 22.45 4.81 -15.72
CA LEU A 323 23.05 4.25 -16.94
C LEU A 323 23.29 5.33 -18.00
N ALA A 324 22.36 6.26 -18.16
CA ALA A 324 22.50 7.35 -19.12
C ALA A 324 23.68 8.26 -18.77
N ILE A 325 23.87 8.55 -17.47
CA ILE A 325 24.99 9.33 -16.96
C ILE A 325 26.31 8.58 -17.19
N MET A 326 26.38 7.28 -16.85
CA MET A 326 27.57 6.44 -17.03
C MET A 326 27.96 6.28 -18.51
N LEU A 327 26.98 6.13 -19.41
CA LEU A 327 27.19 5.92 -20.83
C LEU A 327 27.38 7.22 -21.63
N ARG A 328 27.18 8.39 -21.01
CA ARG A 328 27.16 9.69 -21.69
C ARG A 328 28.46 10.02 -22.41
N ARG A 329 29.60 9.63 -21.83
CA ARG A 329 30.94 9.86 -22.40
C ARG A 329 31.14 9.07 -23.69
N THR A 330 30.76 7.79 -23.68
CA THR A 330 30.89 6.88 -24.83
C THR A 330 29.83 7.12 -25.89
N TYR A 331 28.61 7.52 -25.46
CA TYR A 331 27.47 7.79 -26.33
C TYR A 331 26.94 9.22 -26.10
N PRO A 332 27.56 10.26 -26.71
CA PRO A 332 27.18 11.66 -26.50
C PRO A 332 25.77 12.05 -26.94
N GLN A 333 25.08 11.19 -27.70
CA GLN A 333 23.70 11.39 -28.12
C GLN A 333 22.67 10.59 -27.29
N VAL A 334 23.12 9.88 -26.24
CA VAL A 334 22.23 9.08 -25.39
C VAL A 334 21.08 9.94 -24.84
N ARG A 335 19.87 9.38 -24.85
CA ARG A 335 18.68 9.97 -24.23
C ARG A 335 18.10 9.01 -23.22
N ALA A 336 17.56 9.54 -22.11
CA ALA A 336 16.81 8.74 -21.16
C ALA A 336 15.41 9.28 -20.92
N TYR A 337 14.43 8.38 -20.91
CA TYR A 337 13.04 8.67 -20.52
C TYR A 337 12.71 7.89 -19.25
N ALA A 338 12.69 8.61 -18.13
CA ALA A 338 12.49 8.05 -16.81
C ALA A 338 11.01 8.21 -16.40
N PHE A 339 10.28 7.11 -16.31
CA PHE A 339 8.86 7.13 -15.93
C PHE A 339 8.74 6.94 -14.42
N SER A 340 8.21 7.94 -13.71
CA SER A 340 8.07 7.93 -12.25
C SER A 340 9.36 7.59 -11.47
N PRO A 341 10.52 8.21 -11.77
CA PRO A 341 11.75 7.92 -11.06
C PRO A 341 11.70 8.41 -9.60
N PRO A 342 12.41 7.76 -8.67
CA PRO A 342 12.49 8.23 -7.29
C PRO A 342 13.18 9.59 -7.18
N ARG A 343 12.69 10.45 -6.28
CA ARG A 343 13.31 11.75 -5.99
C ARG A 343 14.69 11.62 -5.37
N GLY A 344 14.86 10.67 -4.46
CA GLY A 344 16.10 10.50 -3.72
C GLY A 344 17.22 9.87 -4.54
N LEU A 345 17.46 10.28 -5.79
CA LEU A 345 18.38 9.60 -6.71
C LEU A 345 19.73 10.28 -6.87
N LEU A 346 19.78 11.57 -7.22
CA LEU A 346 20.99 12.27 -7.66
C LEU A 346 21.36 13.42 -6.73
N SER A 347 22.65 13.72 -6.60
CA SER A 347 23.12 14.99 -6.05
C SER A 347 22.66 16.18 -6.90
N LYS A 348 22.82 17.39 -6.37
CA LYS A 348 22.42 18.61 -7.09
C LYS A 348 23.20 18.78 -8.40
N SER A 349 24.51 18.51 -8.38
CA SER A 349 25.37 18.62 -9.58
C SER A 349 24.95 17.63 -10.67
N LEU A 350 24.68 16.37 -10.30
CA LEU A 350 24.24 15.35 -11.25
C LEU A 350 22.84 15.62 -11.79
N TYR A 351 21.94 16.15 -10.96
CA TYR A 351 20.62 16.60 -11.40
C TYR A 351 20.75 17.67 -12.48
N GLU A 352 21.53 18.73 -12.26
CA GLU A 352 21.74 19.79 -13.26
C GLU A 352 22.36 19.25 -14.55
N TYR A 353 23.40 18.41 -14.44
CA TYR A 353 24.02 17.74 -15.59
C TYR A 353 23.04 16.88 -16.39
N SER A 354 22.14 16.16 -15.71
CA SER A 354 21.20 15.24 -16.34
C SER A 354 20.09 15.92 -17.14
N LYS A 355 19.81 17.21 -16.93
CA LYS A 355 18.71 17.94 -17.61
C LYS A 355 18.85 17.98 -19.13
N ASP A 356 20.07 17.90 -19.63
CA ASP A 356 20.35 18.01 -21.06
C ASP A 356 19.88 16.77 -21.84
N PHE A 357 19.92 15.60 -21.23
CA PHE A 357 19.69 14.32 -21.90
C PHE A 357 18.65 13.41 -21.24
N ILE A 358 18.19 13.72 -20.04
CA ILE A 358 17.18 12.94 -19.31
C ILE A 358 15.87 13.73 -19.20
N VAL A 359 14.75 13.06 -19.45
CA VAL A 359 13.40 13.57 -19.21
C VAL A 359 12.65 12.61 -18.29
N SER A 360 12.11 13.15 -17.21
CA SER A 360 11.32 12.42 -16.23
C SER A 360 9.83 12.72 -16.40
N LEU A 361 9.00 11.69 -16.48
CA LEU A 361 7.53 11.81 -16.57
C LEU A 361 6.91 11.40 -15.23
N ILE A 362 6.09 12.26 -14.64
CA ILE A 362 5.42 12.00 -13.35
C ILE A 362 3.92 12.23 -13.50
N LEU A 363 3.09 11.33 -12.96
CA LEU A 363 1.63 11.46 -12.96
C LEU A 363 1.10 11.88 -11.59
N GLY A 364 0.31 12.95 -11.58
CA GLY A 364 -0.56 13.34 -10.48
C GLY A 364 0.06 13.26 -9.09
N MET A 365 -0.53 12.41 -8.25
CA MET A 365 -0.14 12.27 -6.84
C MET A 365 0.90 11.18 -6.59
N ASP A 366 1.57 10.66 -7.63
CA ASP A 366 2.55 9.58 -7.51
C ASP A 366 3.54 9.84 -6.36
N VAL A 367 3.61 8.86 -5.45
CA VAL A 367 4.44 8.92 -4.25
C VAL A 367 5.92 8.71 -4.55
N ILE A 368 6.28 7.88 -5.55
CA ILE A 368 7.68 7.48 -5.78
C ILE A 368 8.56 8.67 -6.16
N PRO A 369 8.14 9.57 -7.07
CA PRO A 369 8.89 10.78 -7.38
C PRO A 369 8.90 11.83 -6.26
N ARG A 370 8.32 11.53 -5.10
CA ARG A 370 8.33 12.36 -3.89
C ARG A 370 9.06 11.66 -2.74
N LEU A 371 9.57 10.45 -2.93
CA LEU A 371 10.30 9.70 -1.91
C LEU A 371 11.73 10.22 -1.77
N SER A 372 12.03 10.73 -0.58
CA SER A 372 13.37 10.99 -0.07
C SER A 372 13.37 10.78 1.44
N VAL A 373 14.54 10.60 2.04
CA VAL A 373 14.68 10.50 3.49
C VAL A 373 14.07 11.73 4.19
N THR A 374 14.37 12.92 3.67
CA THR A 374 13.86 14.20 4.17
C THR A 374 12.33 14.30 4.10
N ASN A 375 11.74 13.87 2.99
CA ASN A 375 10.28 13.90 2.79
C ASN A 375 9.58 12.85 3.65
N MET A 376 10.21 11.69 3.88
CA MET A 376 9.69 10.66 4.77
C MET A 376 9.72 11.11 6.24
N GLU A 377 10.78 11.79 6.65
CA GLU A 377 10.89 12.39 7.98
C GLU A 377 9.87 13.53 8.19
N ASP A 378 9.65 14.37 7.18
CA ASP A 378 8.58 15.38 7.19
C ASP A 378 7.20 14.72 7.30
N LEU A 379 6.93 13.70 6.48
CA LEU A 379 5.69 12.94 6.52
C LEU A 379 5.46 12.31 7.90
N LYS A 380 6.48 11.66 8.47
CA LYS A 380 6.44 11.10 9.83
C LYS A 380 6.08 12.17 10.86
N ARG A 381 6.75 13.32 10.83
CA ARG A 381 6.48 14.44 11.75
C ARG A 381 5.05 14.96 11.60
N ARG A 382 4.57 15.15 10.36
CA ARG A 382 3.19 15.59 10.07
C ARG A 382 2.16 14.59 10.57
N ILE A 383 2.35 13.30 10.32
CA ILE A 383 1.46 12.22 10.79
C ILE A 383 1.45 12.19 12.32
N LEU A 384 2.61 12.21 12.98
CA LEU A 384 2.70 12.21 14.44
C LEU A 384 1.98 13.43 15.04
N ARG A 385 2.12 14.61 14.42
CA ARG A 385 1.45 15.83 14.85
C ARG A 385 -0.07 15.76 14.69
N VAL A 386 -0.56 15.24 13.57
CA VAL A 386 -1.99 15.00 13.35
C VAL A 386 -2.54 14.00 14.36
N ILE A 387 -1.81 12.92 14.64
CA ILE A 387 -2.20 11.90 15.62
C ILE A 387 -2.20 12.48 17.04
N ALA A 388 -1.19 13.27 17.40
CA ALA A 388 -1.09 13.93 18.71
C ALA A 388 -2.24 14.91 18.97
N ASN A 389 -2.64 15.65 17.94
CA ASN A 389 -3.72 16.64 18.04
C ASN A 389 -5.10 16.07 17.68
N CYS A 390 -5.21 14.76 17.41
CA CYS A 390 -6.47 14.13 17.06
C CYS A 390 -7.34 13.89 18.31
N ASN A 391 -8.45 14.62 18.40
CA ASN A 391 -9.44 14.46 19.45
C ASN A 391 -10.56 13.47 19.10
N LYS A 392 -10.53 12.85 17.91
CA LYS A 392 -11.52 11.85 17.49
C LYS A 392 -11.12 10.43 17.95
N PRO A 393 -12.07 9.60 18.40
CA PRO A 393 -11.80 8.20 18.72
C PRO A 393 -11.51 7.40 17.44
N LYS A 394 -10.64 6.38 17.54
CA LYS A 394 -10.16 5.58 16.38
C LYS A 394 -11.28 4.94 15.59
N TYR A 395 -12.32 4.42 16.25
CA TYR A 395 -13.45 3.77 15.57
C TYR A 395 -14.20 4.72 14.64
N LYS A 396 -14.34 6.00 14.99
CA LYS A 396 -15.01 7.01 14.16
C LYS A 396 -14.23 7.28 12.88
N ILE A 397 -12.89 7.30 12.99
CA ILE A 397 -11.99 7.45 11.84
C ILE A 397 -12.07 6.22 10.92
N LEU A 398 -12.02 5.02 11.51
CA LEU A 398 -12.06 3.76 10.75
C LEU A 398 -13.42 3.53 10.07
N LEU A 399 -14.54 3.82 10.75
CA LEU A 399 -15.86 3.75 10.15
C LEU A 399 -16.01 4.73 8.99
N HIS A 400 -15.49 5.95 9.13
CA HIS A 400 -15.50 6.92 8.05
C HIS A 400 -14.63 6.48 6.87
N GLY A 401 -13.47 5.86 7.13
CA GLY A 401 -12.61 5.26 6.11
C GLY A 401 -13.27 4.08 5.39
N CYS A 402 -13.96 3.20 6.13
CA CYS A 402 -14.71 2.09 5.55
C CYS A 402 -15.89 2.59 4.70
N TRP A 403 -16.61 3.60 5.19
CA TRP A 403 -17.69 4.24 4.45
C TRP A 403 -17.19 4.83 3.13
N TYR A 404 -16.08 5.57 3.17
CA TYR A 404 -15.44 6.12 1.99
C TYR A 404 -15.02 5.03 1.00
N GLY A 405 -14.40 3.95 1.48
CA GLY A 405 -13.94 2.85 0.64
C GLY A 405 -15.08 2.06 -0.01
N LEU A 406 -16.24 1.94 0.65
CA LEU A 406 -17.38 1.16 0.16
C LEU A 406 -18.35 1.98 -0.70
N PHE A 407 -18.59 3.24 -0.35
CA PHE A 407 -19.65 4.06 -0.96
C PHE A 407 -19.12 5.24 -1.77
N GLY A 408 -17.81 5.49 -1.73
CA GLY A 408 -17.23 6.69 -2.29
C GLY A 408 -17.67 7.96 -1.57
N GLY A 409 -16.98 9.06 -1.85
CA GLY A 409 -17.27 10.38 -1.30
C GLY A 409 -16.15 11.34 -1.63
N SER A 410 -16.37 12.64 -1.46
CA SER A 410 -15.29 13.60 -1.34
C SER A 410 -14.93 13.64 0.15
N PRO A 411 -13.63 13.66 0.53
CA PRO A 411 -13.30 13.95 1.91
C PRO A 411 -13.90 15.32 2.22
N ASP A 412 -14.84 15.37 3.15
CA ASP A 412 -15.23 16.66 3.72
C ASP A 412 -13.94 17.25 4.29
N ASN A 413 -13.50 18.37 3.73
CA ASN A 413 -12.45 19.22 4.27
C ASN A 413 -12.83 19.80 5.65
N SER A 414 -13.84 19.25 6.34
CA SER A 414 -13.96 19.43 7.78
C SER A 414 -12.65 18.92 8.37
N PRO A 415 -11.77 19.81 8.85
CA PRO A 415 -10.65 19.36 9.65
C PRO A 415 -11.29 18.50 10.74
N THR A 416 -10.65 17.41 11.12
CA THR A 416 -10.76 16.97 12.52
C THR A 416 -10.80 18.24 13.34
N GLU A 417 -11.92 18.64 13.96
CA GLU A 417 -12.08 19.98 14.56
C GLU A 417 -10.82 20.30 15.35
N LEU A 418 -9.96 21.05 14.68
CA LEU A 418 -8.66 21.47 15.13
C LEU A 418 -8.97 22.93 15.26
N ASP A 419 -9.26 23.30 16.50
CA ASP A 419 -9.46 24.67 16.94
C ASP A 419 -8.54 25.60 16.12
N GLU A 420 -9.10 26.61 15.46
CA GLU A 420 -8.40 27.44 14.45
C GLU A 420 -7.07 28.04 14.99
N SER A 421 -6.94 28.13 16.31
CA SER A 421 -5.74 28.47 17.07
C SER A 421 -4.54 27.55 16.77
N ASN A 422 -4.76 26.23 16.69
CA ASN A 422 -3.72 25.21 16.48
C ASN A 422 -3.28 25.08 15.01
N GLN A 423 -4.13 25.50 14.07
CA GLN A 423 -3.84 25.46 12.65
C GLN A 423 -2.76 26.48 12.25
N ARG A 424 -2.70 27.64 12.95
CA ARG A 424 -1.61 28.63 12.78
C ARG A 424 -0.27 28.14 13.35
N ALA A 425 -0.30 27.39 14.45
CA ALA A 425 0.91 26.77 15.04
C ALA A 425 1.47 25.64 14.17
N LEU A 426 0.64 24.98 13.36
CA LEU A 426 1.02 23.94 12.41
C LEU A 426 1.81 24.45 11.19
N THR A 427 1.61 25.72 10.82
CA THR A 427 2.23 26.39 9.66
C THR A 427 3.48 27.20 10.00
N GLN A 428 3.77 27.46 11.28
CA GLN A 428 4.97 28.18 11.67
C GLN A 428 6.19 27.23 11.72
N PRO A 429 7.37 27.64 11.19
CA PRO A 429 8.63 26.97 11.50
C PRO A 429 8.95 27.27 12.97
N LEU A 430 8.89 26.26 13.85
CA LEU A 430 8.97 26.48 15.29
C LEU A 430 10.40 26.37 15.82
N LEU A 431 10.93 27.50 16.28
CA LEU A 431 12.11 27.66 17.15
C LEU A 431 11.87 27.18 18.60
N GLY A 432 11.06 26.14 18.82
CA GLY A 432 10.56 25.79 20.15
C GLY A 432 10.13 24.34 20.29
N GLU A 433 11.03 23.39 20.04
CA GLU A 433 10.73 21.95 20.05
C GLU A 433 10.76 21.27 21.44
N GLN A 434 11.05 21.98 22.54
CA GLN A 434 11.35 21.30 23.81
C GLN A 434 10.14 20.92 24.70
N SER A 435 8.92 21.37 24.42
CA SER A 435 7.82 21.27 25.41
C SER A 435 6.76 20.18 25.17
N LEU A 436 6.66 19.58 23.99
CA LEU A 436 5.57 18.63 23.69
C LEU A 436 5.96 17.14 23.78
N LEU A 437 7.26 16.81 23.74
CA LEU A 437 7.74 15.43 23.86
C LEU A 437 7.92 14.96 25.31
N THR A 438 7.91 15.88 26.28
CA THR A 438 8.16 15.59 27.70
C THR A 438 6.96 15.02 28.47
N ARG A 439 5.77 14.93 27.86
CA ARG A 439 4.54 14.50 28.56
C ARG A 439 4.16 13.02 28.36
N CYS A 440 4.96 12.25 27.61
CA CYS A 440 4.79 10.80 27.50
C CYS A 440 5.96 10.06 28.14
N SER A 441 5.73 9.56 29.35
CA SER A 441 6.55 8.65 30.18
C SER A 441 7.80 9.24 30.89
N PRO A 442 7.92 9.09 32.23
CA PRO A 442 9.14 9.37 32.97
C PRO A 442 10.09 8.16 32.81
N GLY A 443 11.28 8.37 32.26
CA GLY A 443 12.28 7.29 32.19
C GLY A 443 13.33 7.38 31.09
N TYR A 444 13.42 8.49 30.35
CA TYR A 444 14.51 8.70 29.41
C TYR A 444 14.99 10.15 29.52
N SER A 445 16.15 10.36 30.15
CA SER A 445 16.82 11.66 30.18
C SER A 445 17.36 11.98 28.79
N PRO A 446 16.93 13.07 28.14
CA PRO A 446 17.54 13.55 26.91
C PRO A 446 18.63 14.55 27.28
N SER A 447 19.72 14.05 27.83
CA SER A 447 20.97 14.82 27.94
C SER A 447 21.92 14.21 26.93
N ASP A 448 22.27 15.00 25.91
CA ASP A 448 23.20 14.76 24.81
C ASP A 448 22.55 14.50 23.44
N SER A 449 22.07 15.58 22.81
CA SER A 449 22.13 15.75 21.35
C SER A 449 22.02 17.24 21.01
N PRO A 450 23.09 17.88 20.50
CA PRO A 450 23.06 19.27 20.08
C PRO A 450 22.15 19.44 18.86
N LEU A 451 21.35 20.50 18.88
CA LEU A 451 20.25 20.80 17.96
C LEU A 451 20.68 21.32 16.57
N ASP A 452 21.95 21.13 16.18
CA ASP A 452 22.51 21.53 14.88
C ASP A 452 23.45 20.45 14.33
N SER A 453 22.96 19.21 14.23
CA SER A 453 23.66 18.21 13.40
C SER A 453 23.24 18.41 11.94
N PRO A 454 24.18 18.49 10.98
CA PRO A 454 23.82 18.48 9.56
C PRO A 454 22.98 17.23 9.29
N THR A 455 21.94 17.35 8.47
CA THR A 455 21.10 16.21 8.09
C THR A 455 21.99 15.02 7.78
N LYS A 456 21.83 13.93 8.53
CA LYS A 456 22.67 12.72 8.44
C LYS A 456 22.77 12.15 7.01
N TYR A 457 21.88 12.57 6.11
CA TYR A 457 21.79 12.15 4.72
C TYR A 457 21.83 13.36 3.78
N PRO A 458 22.57 13.28 2.65
CA PRO A 458 22.60 14.35 1.66
C PRO A 458 21.22 14.53 1.00
N THR A 459 20.92 15.76 0.57
CA THR A 459 19.69 16.04 -0.17
C THR A 459 19.86 15.57 -1.61
N LEU A 460 19.02 14.61 -2.02
CA LEU A 460 19.00 14.06 -3.37
C LEU A 460 17.77 14.54 -4.16
N TYR A 461 17.92 14.56 -5.47
CA TYR A 461 17.05 15.16 -6.48
C TYR A 461 16.66 14.14 -7.56
N PRO A 462 15.48 14.29 -8.18
CA PRO A 462 15.04 13.42 -9.27
C PRO A 462 15.93 13.65 -10.50
N PRO A 463 16.03 12.69 -11.43
CA PRO A 463 16.84 12.87 -12.62
C PRO A 463 16.14 13.76 -13.68
N GLY A 464 16.92 14.50 -14.45
CA GLY A 464 16.49 15.15 -15.69
C GLY A 464 15.49 16.29 -15.55
N ARG A 465 14.97 16.75 -16.69
CA ARG A 465 13.85 17.71 -16.74
C ARG A 465 12.52 16.99 -16.50
N ILE A 466 11.63 17.60 -15.74
CA ILE A 466 10.42 16.93 -15.27
C ILE A 466 9.19 17.40 -16.05
N ILE A 467 8.43 16.46 -16.62
CA ILE A 467 7.09 16.66 -17.14
C ILE A 467 6.10 16.09 -16.13
N HIS A 468 5.23 16.94 -15.61
CA HIS A 468 4.14 16.56 -14.70
C HIS A 468 2.83 16.46 -15.50
N LEU A 469 2.21 15.29 -15.45
CA LEU A 469 0.88 15.01 -15.99
C LEU A 469 -0.14 15.24 -14.87
N GLU A 470 -0.94 16.29 -15.01
CA GLU A 470 -1.98 16.63 -14.04
C GLU A 470 -3.35 16.27 -14.60
N GLU A 471 -4.20 15.68 -13.77
CA GLU A 471 -5.60 15.45 -14.10
C GLU A 471 -6.40 16.75 -13.89
N GLU A 472 -6.95 17.29 -14.98
CA GLU A 472 -7.90 18.39 -14.90
C GLU A 472 -9.19 17.84 -14.30
N SER A 473 -9.52 18.31 -13.09
CA SER A 473 -10.79 17.99 -12.46
C SER A 473 -11.90 18.65 -13.28
N GLY A 474 -12.60 17.86 -14.09
CA GLY A 474 -13.82 18.30 -14.75
C GLY A 474 -14.82 18.72 -13.68
N SER A 475 -15.21 19.99 -13.67
CA SER A 475 -16.33 20.52 -12.90
C SER A 475 -17.64 19.92 -13.41
N GLY A 476 -17.86 18.63 -13.15
CA GLY A 476 -19.00 17.88 -13.64
C GLY A 476 -19.67 17.15 -12.49
N ARG A 477 -20.73 17.76 -11.96
CA ARG A 477 -21.68 17.14 -11.03
C ARG A 477 -22.25 15.87 -11.69
N PHE A 478 -22.19 14.73 -10.98
CA PHE A 478 -23.00 13.52 -11.19
C PHE A 478 -23.20 13.07 -12.67
N GLY A 479 -22.38 12.14 -13.17
CA GLY A 479 -22.62 11.51 -14.47
C GLY A 479 -21.60 10.43 -14.81
N CYS A 480 -22.10 9.28 -15.26
CA CYS A 480 -21.40 8.00 -15.41
C CYS A 480 -20.18 7.96 -16.37
N CYS A 481 -19.74 9.07 -16.97
CA CYS A 481 -18.63 9.14 -17.92
C CYS A 481 -18.05 10.57 -17.99
N SER A 482 -17.33 11.03 -16.95
CA SER A 482 -16.45 12.19 -17.13
C SER A 482 -15.06 11.67 -17.46
N ALA A 483 -14.67 11.75 -18.75
CA ALA A 483 -13.34 11.32 -19.16
C ALA A 483 -12.31 12.27 -18.52
N ALA A 484 -11.51 11.75 -17.58
CA ALA A 484 -10.41 12.48 -16.99
C ALA A 484 -9.50 13.04 -18.10
N ARG A 485 -9.43 14.37 -18.20
CA ARG A 485 -8.57 15.10 -19.13
C ARG A 485 -7.23 15.34 -18.43
N TYR A 486 -6.14 15.12 -19.14
CA TYR A 486 -4.79 15.27 -18.60
C TYR A 486 -4.08 16.43 -19.27
N ARG A 487 -3.35 17.22 -18.48
CA ARG A 487 -2.51 18.32 -18.94
C ARG A 487 -1.06 18.02 -18.63
N ALA A 488 -0.20 18.09 -19.63
CA ALA A 488 1.26 17.98 -19.45
C ALA A 488 1.88 19.37 -19.27
N ARG A 489 2.70 19.54 -18.23
CA ARG A 489 3.49 20.76 -18.00
C ARG A 489 4.91 20.45 -17.57
N TRP A 490 5.85 21.31 -17.91
CA TRP A 490 7.17 21.29 -17.28
C TRP A 490 7.03 21.70 -15.80
N ALA A 491 7.66 20.93 -14.91
CA ALA A 491 7.58 21.13 -13.46
C ALA A 491 8.98 21.33 -12.88
N HIS A 492 9.04 22.10 -11.79
CA HIS A 492 10.27 22.29 -11.04
C HIS A 492 10.44 21.18 -10.00
N GLU A 493 11.68 20.78 -9.71
CA GLU A 493 11.94 19.69 -8.75
C GLU A 493 11.33 19.97 -7.37
N ALA A 494 11.30 21.23 -6.94
CA ALA A 494 10.81 21.64 -5.63
C ALA A 494 9.33 21.28 -5.39
N GLU A 495 8.54 21.13 -6.45
CA GLU A 495 7.13 20.69 -6.38
C GLU A 495 6.97 19.25 -5.87
N PHE A 496 8.04 18.47 -5.95
CA PHE A 496 8.13 17.09 -5.49
C PHE A 496 8.81 16.95 -4.12
N GLY A 497 9.13 18.06 -3.46
CA GLY A 497 9.76 18.11 -2.13
C GLY A 497 8.83 17.74 -0.96
N LYS A 498 7.63 17.23 -1.22
CA LYS A 498 6.67 16.79 -0.19
C LYS A 498 5.88 15.59 -0.69
N ILE A 499 5.67 14.60 0.20
CA ILE A 499 4.76 13.48 -0.05
C ILE A 499 3.32 13.96 0.11
N LEU A 500 2.50 13.68 -0.91
CA LEU A 500 1.08 13.98 -0.92
C LEU A 500 0.31 12.72 -0.51
N ILE A 501 -0.52 12.83 0.54
CA ILE A 501 -1.39 11.74 0.96
C ILE A 501 -2.72 11.89 0.21
N GLY A 502 -3.03 10.92 -0.63
CA GLY A 502 -4.29 10.90 -1.38
C GLY A 502 -4.63 9.49 -1.87
N PRO A 503 -5.89 9.25 -2.26
CA PRO A 503 -6.34 7.93 -2.69
C PRO A 503 -5.61 7.45 -3.96
N LYS A 504 -5.15 8.39 -4.80
CA LYS A 504 -4.46 8.09 -6.06
C LYS A 504 -2.93 7.97 -5.94
N MET A 505 -2.34 8.22 -4.76
CA MET A 505 -0.87 8.31 -4.62
C MET A 505 -0.11 7.04 -5.02
N LEU A 506 -0.75 5.87 -4.90
CA LEU A 506 -0.20 4.58 -5.32
C LEU A 506 -0.69 4.16 -6.71
N THR A 507 -1.92 4.50 -7.07
CA THR A 507 -2.49 4.11 -8.38
C THR A 507 -1.89 4.91 -9.52
N ASP A 508 -1.58 6.19 -9.30
CA ASP A 508 -0.92 7.06 -10.28
C ASP A 508 0.52 6.59 -10.58
N HIS A 509 1.11 5.80 -9.68
CA HIS A 509 2.41 5.19 -9.92
C HIS A 509 2.36 4.03 -10.92
N LEU A 510 1.20 3.38 -11.10
CA LEU A 510 1.12 2.16 -11.90
C LEU A 510 1.35 2.45 -13.39
N PRO A 511 2.18 1.64 -14.09
CA PRO A 511 2.60 1.93 -15.46
C PRO A 511 1.43 1.92 -16.45
N ASN A 512 0.40 1.10 -16.21
CA ASN A 512 -0.80 1.08 -17.04
C ASN A 512 -1.63 2.36 -16.92
N ILE A 513 -1.71 2.97 -15.73
CA ILE A 513 -2.42 4.23 -15.50
C ILE A 513 -1.64 5.38 -16.12
N LEU A 514 -0.32 5.41 -15.93
CA LEU A 514 0.59 6.35 -16.59
C LEU A 514 0.46 6.30 -18.11
N ASN A 515 0.46 5.10 -18.70
CA ASN A 515 0.35 4.92 -20.14
C ASN A 515 -1.01 5.41 -20.68
N GLN A 516 -2.11 5.08 -19.99
CA GLN A 516 -3.44 5.59 -20.34
C GLN A 516 -3.53 7.12 -20.26
N ALA A 517 -2.90 7.74 -19.25
CA ALA A 517 -2.83 9.19 -19.14
C ALA A 517 -2.03 9.79 -20.30
N LEU A 518 -0.88 9.19 -20.64
CA LEU A 518 -0.04 9.62 -21.74
C LEU A 518 -0.75 9.52 -23.11
N ASP A 519 -1.42 8.39 -23.37
CA ASP A 519 -2.19 8.18 -24.60
C ASP A 519 -3.27 9.24 -24.78
N LYS A 520 -3.97 9.61 -23.71
CA LYS A 520 -4.98 10.68 -23.73
C LYS A 520 -4.37 12.05 -24.03
N VAL A 521 -3.23 12.39 -23.43
CA VAL A 521 -2.53 13.66 -23.71
C VAL A 521 -2.08 13.73 -25.16
N VAL A 522 -1.59 12.62 -25.72
CA VAL A 522 -1.13 12.55 -27.11
C VAL A 522 -2.31 12.61 -28.09
N ALA A 523 -3.40 11.89 -27.81
CA ALA A 523 -4.62 11.90 -28.63
C ALA A 523 -5.24 13.30 -28.71
N ASP A 524 -5.36 14.01 -27.58
CA ASP A 524 -5.86 15.39 -27.53
C ASP A 524 -4.99 16.34 -28.38
N ARG A 525 -3.68 16.12 -28.42
CA ARG A 525 -2.77 16.88 -29.29
C ARG A 525 -3.04 16.62 -30.78
N THR A 526 -3.27 15.37 -31.17
CA THR A 526 -3.58 15.02 -32.57
C THR A 526 -4.93 15.60 -33.02
N ALA A 527 -5.91 15.68 -32.12
CA ALA A 527 -7.18 16.35 -32.38
C ALA A 527 -7.00 17.87 -32.58
N CYS A 528 -6.15 18.53 -31.78
CA CYS A 528 -5.86 19.96 -31.93
C CYS A 528 -5.09 20.34 -33.20
N VAL A 529 -4.27 19.44 -33.77
CA VAL A 529 -3.56 19.69 -35.04
C VAL A 529 -4.47 19.50 -36.26
N SER A 530 -5.59 18.78 -36.10
CA SER A 530 -6.53 18.46 -37.18
C SER A 530 -7.65 19.51 -37.35
N CYS A 531 -7.66 20.57 -36.55
CA CYS A 531 -8.56 21.72 -36.73
C CYS A 531 -7.94 22.72 -37.72
N PRO A 532 -8.57 23.02 -38.88
CA PRO A 532 -8.15 24.15 -39.68
C PRO A 532 -8.32 25.41 -38.85
N GLY A 533 -7.25 26.21 -38.74
CA GLY A 533 -7.31 27.52 -38.09
C GLY A 533 -8.44 28.34 -38.73
N GLN A 534 -9.38 28.79 -37.90
CA GLN A 534 -10.26 29.87 -38.31
C GLN A 534 -9.37 31.07 -38.66
N GLY A 535 -9.46 31.45 -39.93
CA GLY A 535 -8.64 32.47 -40.55
C GLY A 535 -8.67 33.80 -39.82
N GLY A 536 -7.54 34.49 -39.88
CA GLY A 536 -7.41 35.86 -39.41
C GLY A 536 -8.39 36.77 -40.13
N SER A 537 -9.09 37.59 -39.35
CA SER A 537 -9.61 38.87 -39.80
C SER A 537 -8.65 39.95 -39.29
N HIS A 538 -7.93 40.55 -40.24
CA HIS A 538 -7.29 41.85 -40.09
C HIS A 538 -8.22 42.86 -39.41
N ALA A 539 -7.71 43.55 -38.40
CA ALA A 539 -8.12 44.92 -38.07
C ALA A 539 -6.89 45.66 -37.52
N ALA A 540 -6.20 46.36 -38.41
CA ALA A 540 -5.27 47.40 -38.06
C ALA A 540 -6.06 48.64 -37.64
N VAL A 541 -5.76 49.24 -36.48
CA VAL A 541 -5.91 50.68 -36.24
C VAL A 541 -4.89 51.14 -35.20
N ALA A 542 -4.02 52.05 -35.67
CA ALA A 542 -3.20 53.07 -34.99
C ALA A 542 -2.18 52.65 -33.93
#